data_AF-A0A0D0GNZ0-F1
#
_entry.id   AF-A0A0D0GNZ0-F1
#
_cell.length_a   1.000
_cell.length_b   1.000
_cell.length_c   1.000
_cell.angle_alpha   90.00
_cell.angle_beta   90.00
_cell.angle_gamma   90.00
#
_symmetry.space_group_name_H-M   'P 1'
#
loop_
_entity.id
_entity.type
_entity.pdbx_description
1 polymer ?
#
loop_
_entity_poly.entity_id
_entity_poly.type
_entity_poly.pdbx_seq_one_letter_code
_entity_poly.pdbx_strand_id
1 'polypeptide(L)'
;MSNTPIKMNKLRQIIRLYCQGIGIKTIHGMIDTSRNTIKKYVRLWHSLGLSQEKFNAKSDGELSVLFCTPVGKNSGSPRMKHLESLLPEICKRLKKKGGNSRYVV
;
A
#
# COMPACT_ATOMS: atom_id res chain seq x y z
N MET A 1 -13.48 -9.30 -11.61
CA MET A 1 -12.60 -9.10 -10.44
C MET A 1 -13.06 -10.07 -9.36
N SER A 2 -12.39 -11.21 -9.20
CA SER A 2 -12.75 -12.15 -8.14
C SER A 2 -12.29 -11.57 -6.81
N ASN A 3 -13.24 -11.29 -5.91
CA ASN A 3 -12.95 -10.85 -4.55
C ASN A 3 -12.56 -12.06 -3.67
N THR A 4 -11.96 -13.08 -4.26
CA THR A 4 -11.54 -14.28 -3.54
C THR A 4 -10.28 -13.97 -2.75
N PRO A 5 -10.31 -14.10 -1.41
CA PRO A 5 -9.13 -13.89 -0.59
C PRO A 5 -8.05 -14.90 -0.99
N ILE A 6 -6.81 -14.44 -1.12
CA ILE A 6 -5.69 -15.35 -1.39
C ILE A 6 -5.51 -16.29 -0.20
N LYS A 7 -5.12 -17.55 -0.46
CA LYS A 7 -4.69 -18.46 0.61
C LYS A 7 -3.42 -17.90 1.27
N MET A 8 -3.33 -17.92 2.60
CA MET A 8 -2.16 -17.41 3.34
C MET A 8 -0.85 -18.11 2.96
N ASN A 9 -0.90 -19.39 2.59
CA ASN A 9 0.25 -20.11 2.03
C ASN A 9 0.82 -19.45 0.76
N LYS A 10 -0.04 -18.99 -0.16
CA LYS A 10 0.40 -18.26 -1.36
C LYS A 10 0.96 -16.88 -1.00
N LEU A 11 0.34 -16.20 -0.03
CA LEU A 11 0.85 -14.91 0.47
C LEU A 11 2.28 -15.08 1.01
N ARG A 12 2.53 -16.09 1.85
CA ARG A 12 3.86 -16.38 2.38
C ARG A 12 4.88 -16.63 1.27
N GLN A 13 4.51 -17.40 0.24
CA GLN A 13 5.38 -17.63 -0.90
C GLN A 13 5.70 -16.34 -1.66
N ILE A 14 4.71 -15.47 -1.90
CA ILE A 14 4.91 -14.18 -2.57
C ILE A 14 5.93 -13.32 -1.80
N ILE A 15 5.74 -13.17 -0.49
CA ILE A 15 6.62 -12.36 0.35
C ILE A 15 8.02 -12.97 0.41
N ARG A 16 8.13 -14.30 0.53
CA ARG A 16 9.42 -15.00 0.52
C ARG A 16 10.21 -14.75 -0.77
N LEU A 17 9.58 -14.95 -1.94
CA LEU A 17 10.24 -14.71 -3.23
C LEU A 17 10.61 -13.23 -3.42
N TYR A 18 9.75 -12.32 -2.95
CA TYR A 18 10.04 -10.89 -3.00
C TYR A 18 11.24 -10.52 -2.13
N CYS A 19 11.35 -11.10 -0.92
CA CYS A 19 12.47 -10.88 -0.01
C CYS A 19 13.79 -11.48 -0.54
N GLN A 20 13.73 -12.48 -1.42
CA GLN A 20 14.87 -13.03 -2.17
C GLN A 20 15.31 -12.14 -3.35
N GLY A 21 14.67 -11.00 -3.57
CA GLY A 21 14.99 -10.08 -4.67
C GLY A 21 14.36 -10.45 -6.02
N ILE A 22 13.43 -11.42 -6.05
CA ILE A 22 12.78 -11.84 -7.29
C ILE A 22 11.76 -10.78 -7.73
N GLY A 23 11.84 -10.38 -9.00
CA GLY A 23 10.95 -9.38 -9.57
C GLY A 23 9.48 -9.85 -9.65
N ILE A 24 8.54 -8.92 -9.48
CA ILE A 24 7.08 -9.18 -9.51
C ILE A 24 6.62 -9.91 -10.78
N LYS A 25 7.26 -9.63 -11.93
CA LYS A 25 6.95 -10.30 -13.21
C LYS A 25 7.25 -11.81 -13.13
N THR A 26 8.39 -12.17 -12.55
CA THR A 26 8.82 -13.56 -12.37
C THR A 26 7.96 -14.26 -11.32
N ILE A 27 7.66 -13.60 -10.20
CA ILE A 27 6.78 -14.14 -9.14
C ILE A 27 5.39 -14.47 -9.70
N HIS A 28 4.85 -13.62 -10.57
CA HIS A 28 3.56 -13.88 -11.22
C HIS A 28 3.57 -15.18 -12.03
N GLY A 29 4.65 -15.42 -12.80
CA GLY A 29 4.82 -16.66 -13.56
C GLY A 29 5.00 -17.90 -12.67
N MET A 30 5.45 -17.73 -11.43
CA MET A 30 5.67 -18.83 -10.48
C MET A 30 4.42 -19.18 -9.65
N ILE A 31 3.65 -18.19 -9.18
CA ILE A 31 2.60 -18.39 -8.15
C ILE A 31 1.18 -18.39 -8.75
N ASP A 32 1.05 -18.23 -10.07
CA ASP A 32 -0.23 -18.11 -10.78
C ASP A 32 -1.20 -17.18 -10.03
N THR A 33 -0.70 -15.99 -9.71
CA THR A 33 -1.43 -14.96 -8.97
C THR A 33 -1.27 -13.65 -9.70
N SER A 34 -2.36 -12.90 -9.86
CA SER A 34 -2.33 -11.67 -10.65
C SER A 34 -1.25 -10.69 -10.17
N ARG A 35 -0.58 -10.01 -11.11
CA ARG A 35 0.42 -8.98 -10.80
C ARG A 35 -0.13 -7.87 -9.89
N ASN A 36 -1.42 -7.56 -10.00
CA ASN A 36 -2.07 -6.55 -9.16
C ASN A 36 -2.22 -7.02 -7.71
N THR A 37 -2.59 -8.28 -7.54
CA THR A 37 -2.68 -8.93 -6.22
C THR A 37 -1.31 -8.98 -5.55
N ILE A 38 -0.25 -9.38 -6.27
CA ILE A 38 1.13 -9.38 -5.75
C ILE A 38 1.54 -7.96 -5.33
N LYS A 39 1.33 -6.95 -6.20
CA LYS A 39 1.61 -5.54 -5.87
C LYS A 39 0.86 -5.06 -4.62
N LYS A 40 -0.42 -5.41 -4.49
CA LYS A 40 -1.24 -5.07 -3.31
C LYS A 40 -0.60 -5.63 -2.04
N TYR A 41 -0.23 -6.91 -2.05
CA TYR A 41 0.31 -7.58 -0.88
C TYR A 41 1.73 -7.16 -0.52
N VAL A 42 2.59 -6.93 -1.52
CA VAL A 42 3.93 -6.36 -1.29
C VAL A 42 3.81 -4.97 -0.65
N ARG A 43 2.92 -4.10 -1.14
CA ARG A 43 2.68 -2.79 -0.53
C ARG A 43 2.19 -2.89 0.91
N LEU A 44 1.29 -3.83 1.18
CA LEU A 44 0.79 -4.05 2.53
C LEU A 44 1.90 -4.54 3.46
N TRP A 45 2.76 -5.45 3.00
CA TRP A 45 3.95 -5.88 3.73
C TRP A 45 4.89 -4.73 4.07
N HIS A 46 5.19 -3.85 3.11
CA HIS A 46 5.96 -2.62 3.34
C HIS A 46 5.29 -1.69 4.36
N SER A 47 3.97 -1.54 4.30
CA SER A 47 3.21 -0.72 5.25
C SER A 47 3.20 -1.29 6.67
N LEU A 48 3.33 -2.60 6.82
CA LEU A 48 3.39 -3.26 8.11
C LEU A 48 4.78 -3.12 8.77
N GLY A 49 5.83 -2.83 7.99
CA GLY A 49 7.19 -2.67 8.51
C GLY A 49 7.73 -3.91 9.24
N LEU A 50 7.18 -5.09 8.96
CA LEU A 50 7.55 -6.34 9.63
C LEU A 50 8.79 -6.96 8.98
N SER A 51 9.74 -7.40 9.82
CA SER A 51 10.83 -8.26 9.35
C SER A 51 10.29 -9.60 8.84
N GLN A 52 11.00 -10.20 7.87
CA GLN A 52 10.66 -11.50 7.27
C GLN A 52 10.51 -12.61 8.33
N GLU A 53 11.34 -12.56 9.38
CA GLU A 53 11.30 -13.53 10.48
C GLU A 53 10.03 -13.39 11.31
N LYS A 54 9.69 -12.16 11.70
CA LYS A 54 8.45 -11.85 12.43
C LYS A 54 7.21 -12.19 11.60
N PHE A 55 7.26 -11.97 10.29
CA PHE A 55 6.18 -12.35 9.39
C PHE A 55 6.00 -13.87 9.31
N ASN A 56 7.09 -14.64 9.22
CA ASN A 56 7.02 -16.10 9.18
C ASN A 56 6.55 -16.71 10.51
N ALA A 57 6.89 -16.08 11.64
CA ALA A 57 6.46 -16.53 12.96
C ALA A 57 4.95 -16.37 13.22
N LYS A 58 4.26 -15.50 12.47
CA LYS A 58 2.81 -15.33 12.60
C LYS A 58 2.04 -16.54 12.11
N SER A 59 0.92 -16.83 12.75
CA SER A 59 -0.03 -17.86 12.30
C SER A 59 -0.86 -17.36 11.11
N ASP A 60 -1.39 -18.28 10.33
CA ASP A 60 -2.25 -17.97 9.18
C ASP A 60 -3.51 -17.19 9.60
N GLY A 61 -4.03 -17.42 10.81
CA GLY A 61 -5.15 -16.65 11.36
C GLY A 61 -4.80 -15.18 11.56
N GLU A 62 -3.64 -14.88 12.14
CA GLU A 62 -3.17 -13.50 12.34
C GLU A 62 -2.87 -12.80 11.01
N LEU A 63 -2.26 -13.51 10.07
CA LEU A 63 -2.01 -12.99 8.73
C LEU A 63 -3.32 -12.70 8.02
N SER A 64 -4.34 -13.55 8.16
CA SER A 64 -5.66 -13.29 7.61
C SER A 64 -6.24 -11.98 8.17
N VAL A 65 -6.18 -11.76 9.47
CA VAL A 65 -6.66 -10.49 10.06
C VAL A 65 -5.86 -9.29 9.55
N LEU A 66 -4.54 -9.37 9.48
CA LEU A 66 -3.68 -8.26 9.02
C LEU A 66 -3.87 -7.94 7.53
N PHE A 67 -4.03 -8.96 6.69
CA PHE A 67 -4.03 -8.83 5.23
C PHE A 67 -5.42 -8.80 4.59
N CYS A 68 -6.44 -9.28 5.30
CA CYS A 68 -7.83 -9.31 4.85
C CYS A 68 -8.65 -8.14 5.42
N THR A 69 -8.22 -7.52 6.53
CA THR A 69 -8.79 -6.24 6.96
C THR A 69 -8.65 -5.23 5.82
N PRO A 70 -9.76 -4.64 5.31
CA PRO A 70 -9.70 -3.61 4.29
C PRO A 70 -9.17 -2.33 4.93
N VAL A 71 -7.87 -2.27 5.19
CA VAL A 71 -7.20 -1.03 5.58
C VAL A 71 -7.36 -0.10 4.39
N GLY A 72 -8.27 0.86 4.54
CA GLY A 72 -8.54 1.90 3.56
C GLY A 72 -7.23 2.43 3.03
N LYS A 73 -7.06 2.33 1.70
CA LYS A 73 -6.06 2.99 0.85
C LYS A 73 -5.00 3.82 1.62
N ASN A 74 -3.99 3.18 2.21
CA ASN A 74 -2.84 3.90 2.77
C ASN A 74 -1.61 3.77 1.85
N SER A 75 -1.61 4.58 0.80
CA SER A 75 -0.83 5.82 0.76
C SER A 75 0.66 5.83 1.17
N GLY A 76 1.39 4.71 1.08
CA GLY A 76 2.85 4.69 1.28
C GLY A 76 3.70 5.23 0.11
N SER A 77 3.11 5.97 -0.83
CA SER A 77 3.86 6.50 -1.99
C SER A 77 4.71 7.71 -1.54
N PRO A 78 5.97 7.84 -1.98
CA PRO A 78 6.77 9.06 -1.78
C PRO A 78 6.02 10.32 -2.23
N ARG A 79 5.21 10.18 -3.29
CA ARG A 79 4.32 11.24 -3.78
C ARG A 79 3.23 11.61 -2.78
N MET A 80 2.71 10.68 -1.98
CA MET A 80 1.74 10.99 -0.93
C MET A 80 2.40 11.75 0.21
N LYS A 81 3.57 11.32 0.70
CA LYS A 81 4.31 12.05 1.73
C LYS A 81 4.63 13.49 1.29
N HIS A 82 5.00 13.65 0.03
CA HIS A 82 5.19 14.98 -0.56
C HIS A 82 3.90 15.81 -0.58
N LEU A 83 2.78 15.21 -0.99
CA LEU A 83 1.44 15.84 -0.93
C LEU A 83 1.04 16.24 0.49
N GLU A 84 1.28 15.37 1.47
CA GLU A 84 1.00 15.64 2.88
C GLU A 84 1.81 16.83 3.41
N SER A 85 3.08 16.95 3.01
CA SER A 85 3.92 18.11 3.35
C SER A 85 3.43 19.42 2.73
N LEU A 86 2.69 19.37 1.62
CA LEU A 86 2.15 20.54 0.93
C LEU A 86 0.77 20.97 1.46
N LEU A 87 0.05 20.09 2.18
CA LEU A 87 -1.27 20.39 2.77
C LEU A 87 -1.31 21.66 3.65
N PRO A 88 -0.38 21.92 4.59
CA PRO A 88 -0.46 23.09 5.46
C PRO A 88 -0.36 24.40 4.67
N GLU A 89 0.50 24.46 3.66
CA GLU A 89 0.65 25.64 2.80
C GLU A 89 -0.56 25.86 1.90
N ILE A 90 -1.14 24.79 1.35
CA ILE A 90 -2.37 24.86 0.55
C ILE A 90 -3.54 25.32 1.44
N CYS A 91 -3.68 24.76 2.65
CA CYS A 91 -4.71 25.15 3.60
C CYS A 91 -4.60 26.63 3.99
N LYS A 92 -3.38 27.13 4.22
CA LYS A 92 -3.09 28.54 4.51
C LYS A 92 -3.46 29.47 3.35
N ARG A 93 -3.21 29.05 2.11
CA ARG A 93 -3.60 29.78 0.89
C ARG A 93 -5.11 29.76 0.66
N LEU A 94 -5.78 28.64 0.93
CA LEU A 94 -7.24 28.52 0.83
C LEU A 94 -7.97 29.28 1.96
N LYS A 95 -7.35 29.41 3.15
CA LYS A 95 -7.87 30.25 4.25
C LYS A 95 -7.76 31.75 3.97
N LYS A 96 -6.92 32.18 3.02
CA LYS A 96 -6.99 33.52 2.43
C LYS A 96 -8.22 33.59 1.51
N LYS A 97 -9.37 33.71 2.17
CA LYS A 97 -10.65 34.13 1.59
C LYS A 97 -10.44 35.44 0.83
N GLY A 98 -11.05 35.53 -0.35
CA GLY A 98 -11.08 36.73 -1.18
C GLY A 98 -11.39 37.98 -0.36
N GLY A 99 -10.36 38.79 -0.14
CA GLY A 99 -10.48 40.21 0.10
C GLY A 99 -10.60 40.88 -1.27
N ASN A 100 -11.82 41.29 -1.57
CA ASN A 100 -12.26 42.11 -2.70
C ASN A 100 -11.17 43.07 -3.23
N SER A 101 -10.76 42.92 -4.49
CA SER A 101 -10.21 44.05 -5.26
C SER A 101 -11.10 44.27 -6.46
N ARG A 102 -11.90 45.33 -6.34
CA ARG A 102 -12.72 45.95 -7.37
C ARG A 102 -11.93 46.07 -8.67
N TYR A 103 -12.45 45.50 -9.76
CA TYR A 103 -12.13 46.01 -11.08
C TYR A 103 -13.02 47.23 -11.30
N VAL A 104 -12.43 48.40 -11.07
CA VAL A 104 -12.88 49.66 -11.67
C VAL A 104 -12.04 49.82 -12.92
N VAL A 105 -12.61 49.51 -14.08
CA VAL A 105 -12.46 50.22 -15.36
C VAL A 105 -13.70 49.89 -16.18
#